data_AF-A0AAD9WL41-F1
#
_entry.id   AF-A0AAD9WL41-F1
#
_cell.length_a   1.000
_cell.length_b   1.000
_cell.length_c   1.000
_cell.angle_alpha   90.00
_cell.angle_beta   90.00
_cell.angle_gamma   90.00
#
_symmetry.space_group_name_H-M   'P 1'
#
loop_
_entity.id
_entity.type
_entity.pdbx_description
1 polymer ?
#
loop_
_entity_poly.entity_id
_entity_poly.type
_entity_poly.pdbx_seq_one_letter_code
_entity_poly.pdbx_strand_id
1 'polypeptide(L)'
;MSFDSSPSTLTHSITLPIQLSQPVHVLAAPGLTETEFRNAIESSLFKQWLHNLQTETGILANGDMLLKQVLIQGVDMFGKRIGFLKFKADIIDKETRKKVPGIVFARGPAVAVLILLDLGGETYAILTEQVRVPTGRVILELPSGMLDDDKGDFVGTAVREVSLFLSFSLSLYFPVFSNNGPSNSVIIRT
;
A
#
# COMPACT_ATOMS: atom_id res chain seq x y z
N MET A 1 -37.96 3.65 28.44
CA MET A 1 -36.62 3.12 28.77
C MET A 1 -36.33 2.00 27.79
N SER A 2 -35.67 2.32 26.69
CA SER A 2 -35.24 1.35 25.68
C SER A 2 -33.72 1.19 25.84
N PHE A 3 -33.30 -0.05 26.05
CA PHE A 3 -31.92 -0.44 26.30
C PHE A 3 -31.03 0.01 25.14
N ASP A 4 -30.10 0.90 25.44
CA ASP A 4 -29.00 1.27 24.55
C ASP A 4 -28.01 0.10 24.57
N SER A 5 -28.19 -0.88 23.69
CA SER A 5 -27.22 -1.93 23.47
C SER A 5 -26.04 -1.31 22.73
N SER A 6 -25.08 -0.78 23.49
CA SER A 6 -23.80 -0.33 22.95
C SER A 6 -23.23 -1.46 22.06
N PRO A 7 -22.97 -1.22 20.75
CA PRO A 7 -22.48 -2.25 19.88
C PRO A 7 -21.18 -2.80 20.45
N SER A 8 -21.09 -4.13 20.59
CA SER A 8 -19.91 -4.80 21.12
C SER A 8 -18.72 -4.52 20.19
N THR A 9 -17.81 -3.65 20.62
CA THR A 9 -16.61 -3.30 19.87
C THR A 9 -15.69 -4.52 19.81
N LEU A 10 -15.48 -5.05 18.60
CA LEU A 10 -14.52 -6.13 18.38
C LEU A 10 -13.13 -5.65 18.78
N THR A 11 -12.48 -6.43 19.64
CA THR A 11 -11.20 -6.07 20.27
C THR A 11 -10.25 -7.26 20.20
N HIS A 12 -8.98 -6.99 19.91
CA HIS A 12 -7.89 -7.95 19.94
C HIS A 12 -6.71 -7.35 20.69
N SER A 13 -5.97 -8.16 21.46
CA SER A 13 -4.83 -7.69 22.25
C SER A 13 -3.54 -8.27 21.71
N ILE A 14 -2.56 -7.42 21.47
CA ILE A 14 -1.24 -7.79 20.96
C ILE A 14 -0.17 -7.36 21.98
N THR A 15 0.73 -8.28 22.31
CA THR A 15 1.90 -7.96 23.13
C THR A 15 3.10 -7.75 22.24
N LEU A 16 3.73 -6.58 22.36
CA LEU A 16 4.97 -6.28 21.63
C LEU A 16 6.18 -6.56 22.52
N PRO A 17 7.25 -7.20 22.01
CA PRO A 17 8.51 -7.39 22.71
C PRO A 17 9.06 -6.14 23.41
N ILE A 18 8.89 -4.96 22.81
CA ILE A 18 9.39 -3.68 23.35
C ILE A 18 8.43 -3.09 24.41
N GLN A 19 7.20 -3.62 24.52
CA GLN A 19 6.13 -3.12 25.40
C GLN A 19 5.46 -4.25 26.21
N LEU A 20 6.24 -5.17 26.78
CA LEU A 20 5.72 -6.36 27.49
C LEU A 20 4.72 -6.03 28.62
N SER A 21 4.88 -4.89 29.29
CA SER A 21 4.02 -4.47 30.41
C SER A 21 2.76 -3.70 29.98
N GLN A 22 2.63 -3.35 28.69
CA GLN A 22 1.52 -2.56 28.17
C GLN A 22 1.03 -3.16 26.84
N PRO A 23 0.03 -4.07 26.88
CA PRO A 23 -0.51 -4.65 25.66
C PRO A 23 -1.15 -3.57 24.78
N VAL A 24 -0.99 -3.74 23.47
CA VAL A 24 -1.61 -2.89 22.46
C VAL A 24 -2.99 -3.45 22.14
N HIS A 25 -4.02 -2.62 22.29
CA HIS A 25 -5.37 -2.98 21.90
C HIS A 25 -5.62 -2.62 20.43
N VAL A 26 -6.07 -3.59 19.66
CA VAL A 26 -6.58 -3.39 18.29
C VAL A 26 -8.10 -3.43 18.36
N LEU A 27 -8.76 -2.40 17.85
CA LEU A 27 -10.21 -2.23 17.87
C LEU A 27 -10.76 -2.16 16.44
N ALA A 28 -11.96 -2.67 16.23
CA ALA A 28 -12.72 -2.42 15.00
C ALA A 28 -13.55 -1.14 15.13
N ALA A 29 -13.54 -0.30 14.08
CA ALA A 29 -14.50 0.79 13.97
C ALA A 29 -15.93 0.26 13.76
N PRO A 30 -16.96 1.05 14.11
CA PRO A 30 -18.35 0.68 13.82
C PRO A 30 -18.56 0.34 12.35
N GLY A 31 -19.24 -0.77 12.08
CA GLY A 31 -19.56 -1.24 10.73
C GLY A 31 -18.62 -2.29 10.14
N LEU A 32 -17.46 -2.55 10.77
CA LEU A 32 -16.63 -3.70 10.39
C LEU A 32 -17.21 -5.02 10.90
N THR A 33 -17.24 -6.02 10.03
CA THR A 33 -17.59 -7.39 10.40
C THR A 33 -16.45 -8.07 11.17
N GLU A 34 -16.77 -9.13 11.92
CA GLU A 34 -15.74 -9.92 12.61
C GLU A 34 -14.74 -10.56 11.63
N THR A 35 -15.22 -11.01 10.47
CA THR A 35 -14.37 -11.59 9.43
C THR A 35 -13.40 -10.56 8.85
N GLU A 36 -13.86 -9.35 8.52
CA GLU A 36 -12.99 -8.27 8.04
C GLU A 36 -11.96 -7.88 9.09
N PHE A 37 -12.38 -7.76 10.35
CA PHE A 37 -11.48 -7.42 11.45
C PHE A 37 -10.40 -8.49 11.66
N ARG A 38 -10.78 -9.77 11.63
CA ARG A 38 -9.84 -10.89 11.74
C ARG A 38 -8.87 -10.92 10.57
N ASN A 39 -9.39 -10.81 9.34
CA ASN A 39 -8.57 -10.75 8.13
C ASN A 39 -7.58 -9.59 8.21
N ALA A 40 -8.01 -8.41 8.69
CA ALA A 40 -7.16 -7.24 8.84
C ALA A 40 -5.96 -7.51 9.77
N ILE A 41 -6.20 -8.06 10.95
CA ILE A 41 -5.14 -8.39 11.93
C ILE A 41 -4.21 -9.48 11.40
N GLU A 42 -4.77 -10.46 10.70
CA GLU A 42 -4.00 -11.58 10.15
C GLU A 42 -3.27 -11.25 8.85
N SER A 43 -3.57 -10.12 8.22
CA SER A 43 -3.00 -9.69 6.94
C SER A 43 -1.49 -9.47 6.99
N SER A 44 -0.82 -9.69 5.85
CA SER A 44 0.57 -9.30 5.62
C SER A 44 0.77 -7.80 5.87
N LEU A 45 -0.17 -6.96 5.41
CA LEU A 45 -0.13 -5.51 5.54
C LEU A 45 0.00 -5.06 6.99
N PHE A 46 -0.87 -5.58 7.87
CA PHE A 46 -0.86 -5.22 9.28
C PHE A 46 0.37 -5.78 10.00
N LYS A 47 0.69 -7.05 9.76
CA LYS A 47 1.85 -7.72 10.38
C LYS A 47 3.17 -7.06 9.97
N GLN A 48 3.33 -6.71 8.70
CA GLN A 48 4.53 -6.05 8.20
C GLN A 48 4.66 -4.63 8.76
N TRP A 49 3.57 -3.87 8.83
CA TRP A 49 3.57 -2.57 9.50
C TRP A 49 4.01 -2.70 10.96
N LEU A 50 3.44 -3.64 11.70
CA LEU A 50 3.78 -3.87 13.10
C LEU A 50 5.23 -4.34 13.28
N HIS A 51 5.73 -5.17 12.37
CA HIS A 51 7.13 -5.58 12.33
C HIS A 51 8.05 -4.37 12.11
N ASN A 52 7.77 -3.52 11.11
CA ASN A 52 8.60 -2.35 10.78
C ASN A 52 8.64 -1.30 11.91
N LEU A 53 7.60 -1.22 12.75
CA LEU A 53 7.65 -0.39 13.95
C LEU A 53 8.74 -0.83 14.94
N GLN A 54 9.09 -2.13 14.94
CA GLN A 54 9.94 -2.79 15.92
C GLN A 54 11.33 -3.16 15.39
N THR A 55 11.60 -2.99 14.09
CA THR A 55 12.93 -3.18 13.52
C THR A 55 13.93 -2.20 14.12
N GLU A 56 15.23 -2.41 13.94
CA GLU A 56 16.29 -1.53 14.48
C GLU A 56 16.11 -0.05 14.07
N THR A 57 15.58 0.19 12.87
CA THR A 57 15.25 1.53 12.33
C THR A 57 13.81 1.97 12.58
N GLY A 58 13.02 1.13 13.26
CA GLY A 58 11.62 1.36 13.56
C GLY A 58 11.43 2.40 14.66
N ILE A 59 10.30 3.10 14.63
CA ILE A 59 10.04 4.21 15.56
C ILE A 59 9.82 3.76 17.02
N LEU A 60 9.58 2.47 17.28
CA LEU A 60 9.50 1.92 18.63
C LEU A 60 10.86 1.37 19.13
N ALA A 61 11.86 1.25 18.26
CA ALA A 61 13.10 0.49 18.52
C ALA A 61 13.87 0.95 19.76
N ASN A 62 13.99 2.27 19.92
CA ASN A 62 14.72 2.89 21.03
C ASN A 62 13.86 3.09 22.29
N GLY A 63 12.57 2.76 22.23
CA GLY A 63 11.64 2.91 23.33
C GLY A 63 11.18 4.33 23.60
N ASP A 64 11.50 5.33 22.77
CA ASP A 64 11.05 6.73 22.97
C ASP A 64 9.59 6.92 22.59
N MET A 65 9.08 6.09 21.69
CA MET A 65 7.67 6.08 21.30
C MET A 65 6.92 4.89 21.90
N LEU A 66 5.61 5.03 22.02
CA LEU A 66 4.71 4.05 22.58
C LEU A 66 3.47 3.90 21.69
N LEU A 67 3.24 2.70 21.15
CA LEU A 67 1.97 2.37 20.52
C LEU A 67 0.96 1.97 21.61
N LYS A 68 -0.15 2.69 21.75
CA LYS A 68 -1.19 2.39 22.75
C LYS A 68 -2.33 1.56 22.20
N GLN A 69 -2.78 1.93 21.00
CA GLN A 69 -3.98 1.36 20.40
C GLN A 69 -3.89 1.45 18.89
N VAL A 70 -4.56 0.53 18.21
CA VAL A 70 -4.86 0.63 16.79
C VAL A 70 -6.37 0.53 16.59
N LEU A 71 -6.95 1.42 15.79
CA LEU A 71 -8.34 1.37 15.36
C LEU A 71 -8.39 1.02 13.87
N ILE A 72 -8.82 -0.19 13.53
CA ILE A 72 -9.08 -0.60 12.15
C ILE A 72 -10.35 0.11 11.65
N GLN A 73 -10.22 0.90 10.59
CA GLN A 73 -11.28 1.78 10.09
C GLN A 73 -11.93 1.27 8.83
N GLY A 74 -11.24 0.43 8.03
CA GLY A 74 -11.78 -0.08 6.79
C GLY A 74 -10.87 -1.13 6.16
N VAL A 75 -11.50 -2.08 5.48
CA VAL A 75 -10.86 -3.18 4.77
C VAL A 75 -11.50 -3.26 3.40
N ASP A 76 -10.69 -3.19 2.34
CA ASP A 76 -11.13 -3.43 0.97
C ASP A 76 -10.56 -4.75 0.49
N MET A 77 -11.45 -5.66 0.07
CA MET A 77 -11.09 -7.00 -0.37
C MET A 77 -10.97 -7.06 -1.91
N PHE A 78 -9.88 -7.65 -2.40
CA PHE A 78 -9.69 -7.99 -3.81
C PHE A 78 -9.85 -9.49 -4.00
N GLY A 79 -11.08 -9.93 -4.24
CA GLY A 79 -11.40 -11.36 -4.17
C GLY A 79 -11.19 -11.89 -2.76
N LYS A 80 -10.21 -12.78 -2.56
CA LYS A 80 -9.93 -13.40 -1.25
C LYS A 80 -8.86 -12.68 -0.42
N ARG A 81 -8.09 -11.75 -1.02
CA ARG A 81 -7.00 -11.03 -0.34
C ARG A 81 -7.44 -9.64 0.10
N ILE A 82 -6.79 -9.11 1.13
CA ILE A 82 -6.93 -7.69 1.47
C ILE A 82 -6.14 -6.86 0.45
N GLY A 83 -6.84 -5.97 -0.24
CA GLY A 83 -6.26 -5.01 -1.18
C GLY A 83 -5.87 -3.70 -0.49
N PHE A 84 -6.75 -3.16 0.35
CA PHE A 84 -6.44 -1.99 1.15
C PHE A 84 -6.84 -2.19 2.61
N LEU A 85 -6.01 -1.66 3.51
CA LEU A 85 -6.27 -1.63 4.94
C LEU A 85 -6.08 -0.21 5.46
N LYS A 86 -7.14 0.37 6.04
CA LYS A 86 -7.11 1.69 6.65
C LYS A 86 -7.24 1.56 8.17
N PHE A 87 -6.33 2.18 8.90
CA PHE A 87 -6.39 2.21 10.35
C PHE A 87 -5.74 3.46 10.94
N LYS A 88 -6.02 3.70 12.22
CA LYS A 88 -5.38 4.74 13.01
C LYS A 88 -4.59 4.12 14.15
N ALA A 89 -3.30 4.40 14.20
CA ALA A 89 -2.40 4.04 15.30
C ALA A 89 -2.26 5.21 16.27
N ASP A 90 -2.52 4.96 17.55
CA ASP A 90 -2.32 5.91 18.63
C ASP A 90 -0.89 5.76 19.16
N ILE A 91 0.03 6.53 18.57
CA ILE A 91 1.44 6.57 18.93
C ILE A 91 1.74 7.82 19.76
N ILE A 92 2.40 7.62 20.90
CA ILE A 92 2.78 8.66 21.85
C ILE A 92 4.29 8.77 21.91
N ASP A 93 4.80 9.97 21.73
CA ASP A 93 6.17 10.33 22.11
C ASP A 93 6.23 10.48 23.64
N LYS A 94 7.10 9.71 24.30
CA LYS A 94 7.21 9.68 25.76
C LYS A 94 7.84 10.94 26.35
N GLU A 95 8.72 11.61 25.62
CA GLU A 95 9.37 12.84 26.04
C GLU A 95 8.37 14.00 25.98
N THR A 96 7.78 14.22 24.81
CA THR A 96 6.87 15.37 24.60
C THR A 96 5.45 15.11 25.08
N ARG A 97 5.09 13.85 25.35
CA ARG A 97 3.73 13.38 25.66
C ARG A 97 2.69 13.69 24.57
N LYS A 98 3.13 14.04 23.35
CA LYS A 98 2.25 14.37 22.23
C LYS A 98 1.94 13.13 21.39
N LYS A 99 0.77 13.18 20.73
CA LYS A 99 0.39 12.18 19.72
C LYS A 99 1.14 12.45 18.42
N VAL A 100 1.76 11.40 17.87
CA VAL A 100 2.28 11.41 16.51
C VAL A 100 1.13 11.13 15.55
N PRO A 101 1.03 11.82 14.40
CA PRO A 101 0.04 11.48 13.37
C PRO A 101 0.18 10.01 12.95
N GLY A 102 -0.87 9.23 13.16
CA GLY A 102 -0.83 7.77 12.97
C GLY A 102 -1.92 7.23 12.05
N ILE A 103 -2.37 8.01 11.05
CA ILE A 103 -3.29 7.48 10.03
C ILE A 103 -2.48 6.65 9.05
N VAL A 104 -2.87 5.39 8.84
CA VAL A 104 -2.20 4.45 7.94
C VAL A 104 -3.19 3.96 6.89
N PHE A 105 -2.76 4.01 5.63
CA PHE A 105 -3.45 3.41 4.50
C PHE A 105 -2.48 2.45 3.79
N ALA A 106 -2.63 1.17 4.04
CA ALA A 106 -1.72 0.14 3.55
C ALA A 106 -2.32 -0.54 2.31
N ARG A 107 -1.52 -0.65 1.24
CA ARG A 107 -1.83 -1.42 0.01
C ARG A 107 -0.85 -2.58 -0.22
N GLY A 108 0.31 -2.57 0.42
CA GLY A 108 1.40 -3.52 0.17
C GLY A 108 2.45 -2.97 -0.79
N PRO A 109 3.51 -3.75 -1.07
CA PRO A 109 4.59 -3.32 -1.94
C PRO A 109 4.19 -3.36 -3.43
N ALA A 110 4.76 -2.43 -4.20
CA ALA A 110 4.55 -2.31 -5.64
C ALA A 110 5.89 -2.29 -6.37
N VAL A 111 5.87 -2.67 -7.65
CA VAL A 111 7.00 -2.57 -8.57
C VAL A 111 6.62 -1.72 -9.77
N ALA A 112 7.56 -0.94 -10.26
CA ALA A 112 7.48 -0.24 -11.55
C ALA A 112 8.72 -0.58 -12.37
N VAL A 113 8.57 -0.70 -13.69
CA VAL A 113 9.66 -1.07 -14.60
C VAL A 113 9.88 0.07 -15.59
N LEU A 114 11.12 0.57 -15.66
CA LEU A 114 11.56 1.48 -16.70
C LEU A 114 12.14 0.67 -17.86
N ILE A 115 11.51 0.76 -19.03
CA ILE A 115 11.99 0.12 -20.24
C ILE A 115 12.58 1.21 -21.14
N LEU A 116 13.86 1.06 -21.48
CA LEU A 116 14.57 1.94 -22.41
C LEU A 116 14.79 1.22 -23.74
N LEU A 117 14.53 1.91 -24.84
CA LEU A 117 14.73 1.43 -26.20
C LEU A 117 15.75 2.34 -26.90
N ASP A 118 16.87 1.76 -27.33
CA ASP A 118 17.86 2.47 -28.14
C ASP A 118 17.58 2.21 -29.62
N LEU A 119 17.28 3.26 -30.37
CA LEU A 119 16.98 3.19 -31.80
C LEU A 119 17.61 4.37 -32.54
N GLY A 120 18.48 4.08 -33.50
CA GLY A 120 19.05 5.10 -34.38
C GLY A 120 19.94 6.14 -33.67
N GLY A 121 20.55 5.79 -32.54
CA GLY A 121 21.37 6.71 -31.73
C GLY A 121 20.61 7.51 -30.68
N GLU A 122 19.29 7.34 -30.61
CA GLU A 122 18.42 7.97 -29.60
C GLU A 122 17.90 6.92 -28.62
N THR A 123 17.75 7.32 -27.35
CA THR A 123 17.17 6.49 -26.28
C THR A 123 15.76 6.96 -25.95
N TYR A 124 14.81 6.03 -25.94
CA TYR A 124 13.41 6.27 -25.67
C TYR A 124 12.95 5.54 -24.40
N ALA A 125 12.13 6.19 -23.58
CA ALA A 125 11.42 5.53 -22.49
C ALA A 125 10.04 5.06 -22.96
N ILE A 126 9.69 3.82 -22.64
CA ILE A 126 8.36 3.29 -22.91
C ILE A 126 7.44 3.59 -21.72
N LEU A 127 6.33 4.27 -22.01
CA LEU A 127 5.29 4.59 -21.03
C LEU A 127 3.96 3.94 -21.43
N THR A 128 3.10 3.79 -20.43
CA THR A 128 1.71 3.34 -20.58
C THR A 128 0.75 4.49 -20.33
N GLU A 129 -0.33 4.54 -21.11
CA GLU A 129 -1.44 5.46 -20.85
C GLU A 129 -2.50 4.74 -20.00
N GLN A 130 -2.71 5.17 -18.76
CA GLN A 130 -3.64 4.48 -17.85
C GLN A 130 -4.69 5.42 -17.29
N VAL A 131 -5.94 4.94 -17.25
CA VAL A 131 -7.02 5.63 -16.55
C VAL A 131 -6.75 5.58 -15.05
N ARG A 132 -6.71 6.75 -14.41
CA ARG A 132 -6.48 6.87 -12.97
C ARG A 132 -7.67 7.53 -12.32
N VAL A 133 -8.61 6.71 -11.85
CA VAL A 133 -9.78 7.15 -11.08
C VAL A 133 -9.40 8.07 -9.91
N PRO A 134 -8.34 7.79 -9.10
CA PRO A 134 -7.96 8.67 -7.99
C PRO A 134 -7.56 10.10 -8.40
N THR A 135 -7.14 10.31 -9.65
CA THR A 135 -6.78 11.62 -10.18
C THR A 135 -7.82 12.19 -11.14
N GLY A 136 -8.88 11.42 -11.44
CA GLY A 136 -9.94 11.80 -12.37
C GLY A 136 -9.49 11.98 -13.82
N ARG A 137 -8.30 11.48 -14.20
CA ARG A 137 -7.72 11.68 -15.52
C ARG A 137 -6.92 10.47 -15.99
N VAL A 138 -6.60 10.48 -17.26
CA VAL A 138 -5.64 9.56 -17.87
C VAL A 138 -4.23 10.11 -17.66
N ILE A 139 -3.28 9.25 -17.28
CA ILE A 139 -1.89 9.64 -17.01
C ILE A 139 -0.95 8.73 -17.80
N LEU A 140 0.16 9.31 -18.28
CA LEU A 140 1.30 8.56 -18.81
C LEU A 140 2.22 8.16 -17.64
N GLU A 141 2.42 6.86 -17.46
CA GLU A 141 3.26 6.34 -16.36
C GLU A 141 3.97 5.05 -16.75
N LEU A 142 4.96 4.67 -15.93
CA LEU A 142 5.70 3.43 -16.10
C LEU A 142 4.78 2.21 -15.90
N PRO A 143 4.98 1.13 -16.68
CA PRO A 143 4.40 -0.16 -16.35
C PRO A 143 4.66 -0.50 -14.88
N SER A 144 3.60 -0.75 -14.12
CA SER A 144 3.69 -0.98 -12.69
C SER A 144 2.58 -1.89 -12.18
N GLY A 145 2.88 -2.61 -11.11
CA GLY A 145 2.00 -3.63 -10.54
C GLY A 145 2.26 -3.84 -9.05
N MET A 146 1.29 -4.48 -8.38
CA MET A 146 1.42 -4.88 -6.99
C MET A 146 2.11 -6.24 -6.90
N LEU A 147 2.96 -6.40 -5.89
CA LEU A 147 3.50 -7.71 -5.57
C LEU A 147 2.40 -8.56 -4.90
N ASP A 148 2.44 -9.86 -5.17
CA ASP A 148 1.58 -10.81 -4.46
C ASP A 148 2.21 -11.17 -3.11
N ASP A 149 1.38 -11.21 -2.08
CA ASP A 149 1.77 -11.18 -0.66
C ASP A 149 2.62 -12.39 -0.21
N ASP A 150 2.64 -13.48 -0.99
CA ASP A 150 3.10 -14.78 -0.49
C ASP A 150 4.52 -15.17 -0.91
N LYS A 151 5.16 -14.45 -1.84
CA LYS A 151 6.50 -14.84 -2.32
C LYS A 151 7.50 -13.72 -2.56
N GLY A 152 7.09 -12.45 -2.49
CA GLY A 152 8.01 -11.31 -2.68
C GLY A 152 8.85 -11.42 -3.95
N ASP A 153 8.34 -12.12 -4.97
CA ASP A 153 9.05 -12.38 -6.21
C ASP A 153 9.02 -11.10 -7.06
N PHE A 154 9.92 -10.19 -6.70
CA PHE A 154 10.08 -8.91 -7.36
C PHE A 154 10.41 -9.09 -8.84
N VAL A 155 11.31 -10.04 -9.15
CA VAL A 155 11.74 -10.32 -10.52
C VAL A 155 10.59 -10.93 -11.32
N GLY A 156 9.90 -11.94 -10.77
CA GLY A 156 8.74 -12.54 -11.42
C GLY A 156 7.59 -11.56 -11.60
N THR A 157 7.35 -10.66 -10.64
CA THR A 157 6.32 -9.63 -10.79
C THR A 157 6.72 -8.60 -11.84
N ALA A 158 7.96 -8.09 -11.82
CA ALA A 158 8.46 -7.19 -12.84
C ALA A 158 8.39 -7.80 -14.24
N VAL A 159 8.82 -9.07 -14.39
CA VAL A 159 8.74 -9.81 -15.66
C VAL A 159 7.29 -10.04 -16.07
N ARG A 160 6.37 -10.32 -15.13
CA ARG A 160 4.94 -10.45 -15.40
C ARG A 160 4.34 -9.12 -15.87
N GLU A 161 4.64 -8.01 -15.24
CA GLU A 161 4.14 -6.69 -15.65
C GLU A 161 4.65 -6.34 -17.05
N VAL A 162 5.94 -6.59 -17.33
CA VAL A 162 6.51 -6.42 -18.67
C VAL A 162 5.85 -7.37 -19.68
N SER A 163 5.67 -8.64 -19.34
CA SER A 163 5.10 -9.65 -20.23
C SER A 163 3.63 -9.37 -20.53
N LEU A 164 2.83 -9.03 -19.53
CA LEU A 164 1.44 -8.61 -19.68
C LEU A 164 1.36 -7.40 -20.60
N PHE A 165 2.22 -6.41 -20.37
CA PHE A 165 2.30 -5.21 -21.18
C PHE A 165 2.70 -5.50 -22.65
N LEU A 166 3.73 -6.31 -22.88
CA LEU A 166 4.18 -6.68 -24.23
C LEU A 166 3.21 -7.61 -24.96
N SER A 167 2.41 -8.40 -24.24
CA SER A 167 1.46 -9.37 -24.81
C SER A 167 0.18 -8.71 -25.31
N PHE A 168 -0.22 -7.57 -24.74
CA PHE A 168 -1.47 -6.86 -25.08
C PHE A 168 -1.40 -6.01 -26.37
N SER A 169 -0.44 -6.30 -27.26
CA SER A 169 -0.19 -5.67 -28.57
C SER A 169 0.84 -4.55 -28.53
N LEU A 170 2.00 -4.81 -29.14
CA LEU A 170 3.02 -3.82 -29.42
C LEU A 170 2.62 -3.05 -30.69
N SER A 171 1.58 -2.23 -30.61
CA SER A 171 1.36 -1.19 -31.63
C SER A 171 2.17 0.03 -31.22
N LEU A 172 3.43 0.07 -31.63
CA LEU A 172 4.30 1.25 -31.51
C LEU A 172 3.70 2.38 -32.34
N TYR A 173 2.84 3.19 -31.73
CA TYR A 173 2.49 4.48 -32.28
C TYR A 173 3.65 5.43 -31.98
N PHE A 174 4.21 6.06 -33.01
CA PHE A 174 5.08 7.22 -32.86
C PHE A 174 4.21 8.47 -33.02
N PRO A 175 3.48 8.93 -31.99
CA PRO A 175 2.91 10.27 -32.05
C PRO A 175 4.08 11.24 -31.94
N VAL A 176 4.50 11.81 -33.06
CA VAL A 176 5.27 13.07 -33.04
C VAL A 176 4.32 14.12 -32.45
N PHE A 177 4.31 14.25 -31.12
CA PHE A 177 3.64 15.35 -30.46
C PHE A 177 4.43 16.64 -30.72
N SER A 178 4.28 17.19 -31.92
CA SER A 178 4.67 18.55 -32.19
C SER A 178 3.60 19.46 -31.61
N ASN A 179 3.93 20.09 -30.49
CA ASN A 179 3.66 21.52 -30.34
C ASN A 179 4.59 22.23 -29.33
N ASN A 180 5.63 21.57 -28.81
CA ASN A 180 6.82 22.20 -28.23
C ASN A 180 7.97 21.17 -28.08
N GLY A 181 8.82 21.04 -29.11
CA GLY A 181 10.08 20.28 -29.07
C GLY A 181 9.97 18.75 -29.23
N PRO A 182 11.07 18.05 -29.60
CA PRO A 182 11.08 16.59 -29.68
C PRO A 182 11.01 16.02 -28.26
N SER A 183 9.92 15.34 -27.93
CA SER A 183 9.83 14.56 -26.69
C SER A 183 10.32 13.15 -26.98
N ASN A 184 11.46 12.75 -26.38
CA ASN A 184 12.08 11.41 -26.53
C ASN A 184 11.33 10.30 -25.78
N SER A 185 10.00 10.32 -25.78
CA SER A 185 9.16 9.32 -25.13
C SER A 185 8.30 8.58 -26.14
N VAL A 186 8.33 7.24 -26.08
CA VAL A 186 7.45 6.39 -26.89
C VAL A 186 6.21 6.08 -26.05
N ILE A 187 5.06 6.54 -26.54
CA ILE A 187 3.78 6.37 -25.88
C ILE A 187 3.05 5.18 -26.51
N ILE A 188 2.80 4.15 -25.72
CA ILE A 188 1.97 3.02 -26.15
C ILE A 188 0.59 3.18 -25.51
N ARG A 189 -0.43 3.28 -26.37
CA ARG A 189 -1.84 3.36 -25.98
C ARG A 189 -2.43 1.95 -25.96
N THR A 190 -3.05 1.58 -24.86
CA THR A 190 -3.83 0.34 -24.71
C THR A 190 -5.32 0.64 -24.69
#